data_AF-A0AA87TF86-F1
#
_entry.id   AF-A0AA87TF86-F1
#
_cell.length_a   1.000
_cell.length_b   1.000
_cell.length_c   1.000
_cell.angle_alpha   90.00
_cell.angle_beta   90.00
_cell.angle_gamma   90.00
#
_symmetry.space_group_name_H-M   'P 1'
#
loop_
_entity.id
_entity.type
_entity.pdbx_description
1 polymer ?
#
loop_
_entity_poly.entity_id
_entity_poly.type
_entity_poly.pdbx_seq_one_letter_code
_entity_poly.pdbx_strand_id
1 'polypeptide(L)'
;MKKIACITVWLSAAFVLFAQTETGVAQDSVYQKLLQYRVEHDSNYRQLQMQADIAANKAEKAKTESLVTMEVGSGNTQFVLNTDADKRGVTTAPYANIALPSYNNTGIKLSVPYSKVGQRQETGAEVSVSTDIYSKNAEAKKYTLNLAQSAADQARRAKEEGLALAEKQFLQDIQRLLDDYTILLDKELSEVKAEIQYNQTKAQGYADSSTKMRTANLELLGAKREHQDADFNFSASYHAFAESCGLTPDEAPQMFLTSLWNSIPVQKAADIEQYPQTAYKKLVEAEQQHTQNVAKRDIELSPFSIGADAGYKLCNTKIGNASAKNEHSVLGGLSMQFPGGKAYTGVEVPLSDPKNTAIKLSFSWNPFSIQYRKLDKKNAELEDAIERLKIEDAKEQYQKQLHTNKTAKEQMIWQQTATADELSIYKQNADDHAQWYRNGVISKVESLQAELEYKKAEVRYAKAKTAVMIFNIDTALLFEKR
;
A
#
# COMPACT_ATOMS: atom_id res chain seq x y z
N MET A 1 37.17 5.49 -29.82
CA MET A 1 37.81 4.17 -29.71
C MET A 1 37.41 3.55 -28.37
N LYS A 2 36.88 2.31 -28.40
CA LYS A 2 36.48 1.40 -27.29
C LYS A 2 35.40 1.93 -26.34
N LYS A 3 34.09 1.71 -26.60
CA LYS A 3 33.29 0.48 -26.36
C LYS A 3 33.44 -0.11 -24.95
N ILE A 4 32.46 0.12 -24.08
CA ILE A 4 31.87 -0.92 -23.23
C ILE A 4 30.34 -0.72 -23.28
N ALA A 5 29.68 -1.72 -23.84
CA ALA A 5 28.25 -1.94 -23.87
C ALA A 5 27.89 -3.03 -22.85
N CYS A 6 26.59 -3.14 -22.56
CA CYS A 6 25.91 -4.21 -21.81
C CYS A 6 26.09 -4.18 -20.28
N ILE A 7 25.02 -3.84 -19.57
CA ILE A 7 24.23 -4.77 -18.73
C ILE A 7 22.78 -4.26 -18.78
N THR A 8 22.08 -4.69 -19.83
CA THR A 8 20.65 -5.02 -19.78
C THR A 8 20.55 -6.51 -19.45
N VAL A 9 19.44 -6.92 -18.84
CA VAL A 9 19.15 -8.25 -18.26
C VAL A 9 19.55 -8.33 -16.78
N TRP A 10 18.57 -8.18 -15.89
CA TRP A 10 18.42 -8.91 -14.62
C TRP A 10 17.05 -8.55 -13.99
N LEU A 11 15.96 -8.80 -14.74
CA LEU A 11 14.58 -8.61 -14.25
C LEU A 11 13.75 -9.90 -14.25
N SER A 12 14.43 -11.05 -14.24
CA SER A 12 13.81 -12.37 -14.29
C SER A 12 14.57 -13.37 -13.42
N ALA A 13 14.58 -13.12 -12.10
CA ALA A 13 14.99 -14.08 -11.07
C ALA A 13 14.57 -13.60 -9.67
N ALA A 14 13.26 -13.42 -9.45
CA ALA A 14 12.69 -13.31 -8.11
C ALA A 14 11.29 -13.94 -8.11
N PHE A 15 11.20 -15.15 -8.66
CA PHE A 15 10.11 -16.07 -8.37
C PHE A 15 10.63 -17.07 -7.33
N VAL A 16 9.75 -17.49 -6.43
CA VAL A 16 9.96 -18.46 -5.34
C VAL A 16 10.49 -17.89 -4.02
N LEU A 17 9.61 -17.17 -3.32
CA LEU A 17 9.46 -17.29 -1.86
C LEU A 17 7.96 -17.37 -1.54
N PHE A 18 7.30 -18.37 -2.13
CA PHE A 18 6.04 -18.90 -1.64
C PHE A 18 6.22 -20.41 -1.48
N ALA A 19 5.95 -20.89 -0.26
CA ALA A 19 5.84 -22.30 0.14
C ALA A 19 7.06 -23.21 -0.14
N GLN A 20 7.75 -23.61 0.93
CA GLN A 20 8.46 -24.88 0.94
C GLN A 20 7.44 -26.01 0.81
N THR A 21 7.18 -26.43 -0.42
CA THR A 21 6.65 -27.76 -0.72
C THR A 21 7.50 -28.37 -1.83
N GLU A 22 7.78 -29.65 -1.65
CA GLU A 22 8.70 -30.47 -2.42
C GLU A 22 8.60 -30.26 -3.94
N THR A 23 9.77 -30.33 -4.57
CA THR A 23 10.01 -30.18 -6.01
C THR A 23 9.17 -31.17 -6.83
N GLY A 24 8.09 -30.67 -7.41
CA GLY A 24 7.43 -31.21 -8.59
C GLY A 24 7.48 -30.14 -9.69
N VAL A 25 7.97 -30.51 -10.87
CA VAL A 25 8.12 -29.66 -12.07
C VAL A 25 6.85 -28.84 -12.30
N ALA A 26 6.96 -27.50 -12.27
CA ALA A 26 5.86 -26.58 -12.53
C ALA A 26 5.38 -26.75 -13.98
N GLN A 27 4.36 -27.58 -14.15
CA GLN A 27 3.60 -27.70 -15.38
C GLN A 27 2.62 -26.52 -15.39
N ASP A 28 2.89 -25.56 -16.26
CA ASP A 28 2.11 -24.35 -16.56
C ASP A 28 0.58 -24.57 -16.48
N SER A 29 0.00 -24.44 -15.29
CA SER A 29 -1.39 -24.82 -15.04
C SER A 29 -2.35 -23.73 -15.52
N VAL A 30 -3.57 -24.10 -15.95
CA VAL A 30 -4.58 -23.12 -16.41
C VAL A 30 -4.83 -22.05 -15.34
N TYR A 31 -4.97 -22.47 -14.08
CA TYR A 31 -5.06 -21.58 -12.93
C TYR A 31 -3.93 -20.54 -12.87
N GLN A 32 -2.66 -20.96 -12.99
CA GLN A 32 -1.51 -20.06 -12.88
C GLN A 32 -1.46 -19.03 -14.02
N LYS A 33 -1.78 -19.44 -15.26
CA LYS A 33 -1.80 -18.53 -16.41
C LYS A 33 -2.86 -17.45 -16.27
N LEU A 34 -4.06 -17.83 -15.84
CA LEU A 34 -5.17 -16.89 -15.64
C LEU A 34 -4.89 -15.94 -14.47
N LEU A 35 -4.33 -16.45 -13.37
CA LEU A 35 -3.91 -15.63 -12.24
C LEU A 35 -2.85 -14.60 -12.65
N GLN A 36 -1.83 -15.01 -13.42
CA GLN A 36 -0.79 -14.10 -13.89
C GLN A 36 -1.38 -12.98 -14.75
N TYR A 37 -2.23 -13.32 -15.73
CA TYR A 37 -2.89 -12.32 -16.56
C TYR A 37 -3.71 -11.33 -15.72
N ARG A 38 -4.44 -11.85 -14.72
CA ARG A 38 -5.26 -11.05 -13.81
C ARG A 38 -4.42 -10.07 -13.01
N VAL A 39 -3.32 -10.52 -12.42
CA VAL A 39 -2.39 -9.68 -11.66
C VAL A 39 -1.77 -8.57 -12.52
N GLU A 40 -1.38 -8.89 -13.76
CA GLU A 40 -0.76 -7.91 -14.68
C GLU A 40 -1.75 -6.81 -15.11
N HIS A 41 -3.04 -7.11 -15.16
CA HIS A 41 -4.09 -6.19 -15.63
C HIS A 41 -4.97 -5.62 -14.50
N ASP A 42 -4.76 -6.02 -13.25
CA ASP A 42 -5.51 -5.52 -12.10
C ASP A 42 -5.14 -4.06 -11.78
N SER A 43 -6.15 -3.19 -11.74
CA SER A 43 -5.96 -1.76 -11.49
C SER A 43 -5.52 -1.48 -10.05
N ASN A 44 -5.99 -2.27 -9.08
CA ASN A 44 -5.64 -2.09 -7.67
C ASN A 44 -4.17 -2.45 -7.43
N TYR A 45 -3.69 -3.56 -8.00
CA TYR A 45 -2.30 -3.96 -7.93
C TYR A 45 -1.37 -2.93 -8.58
N ARG A 46 -1.73 -2.41 -9.77
CA ARG A 46 -1.00 -1.32 -10.41
C ARG A 46 -0.98 -0.04 -9.55
N GLN A 47 -2.09 0.28 -8.87
CA GLN A 47 -2.14 1.40 -7.95
C GLN A 47 -1.20 1.20 -6.75
N LEU A 48 -1.16 0.00 -6.17
CA LEU A 48 -0.22 -0.32 -5.08
C LEU A 48 1.24 -0.22 -5.54
N GLN A 49 1.55 -0.64 -6.77
CA GLN A 49 2.86 -0.43 -7.37
C GLN A 49 3.21 1.06 -7.47
N MET A 50 2.30 1.89 -8.03
CA MET A 50 2.52 3.34 -8.12
C MET A 50 2.67 3.99 -6.73
N GLN A 51 1.91 3.55 -5.73
CA GLN A 51 2.04 4.04 -4.35
C GLN A 51 3.38 3.69 -3.73
N ALA A 52 3.90 2.47 -3.96
CA ALA A 52 5.23 2.06 -3.54
C ALA A 52 6.32 2.92 -4.20
N ASP A 53 6.22 3.19 -5.50
CA ASP A 53 7.17 4.04 -6.21
C ASP A 53 7.13 5.50 -5.71
N ILE A 54 5.92 6.04 -5.45
CA ILE A 54 5.76 7.38 -4.84
C ILE A 54 6.40 7.43 -3.45
N ALA A 55 6.20 6.41 -2.62
CA ALA A 55 6.76 6.36 -1.28
C ALA A 55 8.29 6.24 -1.30
N ALA A 56 8.84 5.43 -2.21
CA ALA A 56 10.28 5.33 -2.44
C ALA A 56 10.89 6.68 -2.86
N ASN A 57 10.26 7.37 -3.82
CA ASN A 57 10.68 8.71 -4.25
C ASN A 57 10.63 9.73 -3.10
N LYS A 58 9.61 9.67 -2.23
CA LYS A 58 9.53 10.52 -1.03
C LYS A 58 10.64 10.22 -0.03
N ALA A 59 10.99 8.95 0.18
CA ALA A 59 12.09 8.55 1.04
C ALA A 59 13.45 9.01 0.50
N GLU A 60 13.66 8.90 -0.82
CA GLU A 60 14.88 9.41 -1.49
C GLU A 60 14.98 10.93 -1.41
N LYS A 61 13.85 11.64 -1.59
CA LYS A 61 13.78 13.08 -1.38
C LYS A 61 14.15 13.46 0.05
N ALA A 62 13.54 12.81 1.05
CA ALA A 62 13.85 13.06 2.46
C ALA A 62 15.32 12.78 2.80
N LYS A 63 15.91 11.73 2.21
CA LYS A 63 17.34 11.42 2.34
C LYS A 63 18.19 12.56 1.81
N THR A 64 17.91 13.01 0.59
CA THR A 64 18.65 14.12 -0.06
C THR A 64 18.55 15.40 0.77
N GLU A 65 17.32 15.78 1.17
CA GLU A 65 17.07 16.98 1.99
C GLU A 65 17.66 16.90 3.40
N SER A 66 17.87 15.69 3.95
CA SER A 66 18.54 15.53 5.24
C SER A 66 20.06 15.74 5.16
N LEU A 67 20.66 15.45 4.00
CA LEU A 67 22.11 15.53 3.80
C LEU A 67 22.54 16.94 3.45
N VAL A 68 21.91 17.54 2.44
CA VAL A 68 22.28 18.85 1.93
C VAL A 68 21.07 19.57 1.35
N THR A 69 20.98 20.87 1.63
CA THR A 69 20.06 21.78 0.94
C THR A 69 20.86 22.92 0.32
N MET A 70 20.64 23.17 -0.96
CA MET A 70 21.30 24.24 -1.71
C MET A 70 20.23 25.14 -2.31
N GLU A 71 20.35 26.44 -2.10
CA GLU A 71 19.40 27.44 -2.60
C GLU A 71 20.18 28.63 -3.17
N VAL A 72 19.78 29.08 -4.35
CA VAL A 72 20.30 30.31 -4.96
C VAL A 72 19.09 31.17 -5.32
N GLY A 73 19.11 32.43 -4.91
CA GLY A 73 18.00 33.36 -5.16
C GLY A 73 18.51 34.76 -5.44
N SER A 74 17.67 35.59 -6.06
CA SER A 74 17.93 37.02 -6.27
C SER A 74 17.66 37.89 -5.03
N GLY A 75 17.05 37.29 -3.99
CA GLY A 75 16.58 37.99 -2.80
C GLY A 75 15.52 39.05 -3.12
N ASN A 76 15.36 40.03 -2.22
CA ASN A 76 14.44 41.13 -2.43
C ASN A 76 15.01 42.09 -3.47
N THR A 77 14.38 42.11 -4.65
CA THR A 77 14.69 43.07 -5.70
C THR A 77 13.62 44.16 -5.72
N GLN A 78 14.03 45.40 -5.48
CA GLN A 78 13.16 46.57 -5.50
C GLN A 78 13.63 47.54 -6.57
N PHE A 79 12.70 47.93 -7.45
CA PHE A 79 12.88 49.03 -8.38
C PHE A 79 12.13 50.25 -7.84
N VAL A 80 12.87 51.31 -7.53
CA VAL A 80 12.28 52.59 -7.14
C VAL A 80 12.18 53.44 -8.41
N LEU A 81 10.98 53.53 -8.96
CA LEU A 81 10.66 54.40 -10.10
C LEU A 81 10.23 55.76 -9.56
N ASN A 82 11.10 56.76 -9.70
CA ASN A 82 10.82 58.13 -9.28
C ASN A 82 11.12 59.09 -10.45
N THR A 83 10.35 60.17 -10.55
CA THR A 83 10.59 61.26 -11.52
C THR A 83 11.83 62.08 -11.15
N ASP A 84 12.17 62.12 -9.87
CA ASP A 84 13.42 62.65 -9.34
C ASP A 84 14.55 61.64 -9.56
N ALA A 85 15.53 62.02 -10.40
CA ALA A 85 16.66 61.17 -10.77
C ALA A 85 17.51 60.74 -9.57
N ASP A 86 17.54 61.54 -8.51
CA ASP A 86 18.31 61.25 -7.29
C ASP A 86 17.62 60.24 -6.36
N LYS A 87 16.33 59.97 -6.58
CA LYS A 87 15.53 59.00 -5.81
C LYS A 87 15.20 57.73 -6.59
N ARG A 88 15.48 57.72 -7.89
CA ARG A 88 15.32 56.55 -8.76
C ARG A 88 16.44 55.55 -8.49
N GLY A 89 16.13 54.26 -8.45
CA GLY A 89 17.14 53.26 -8.17
C GLY A 89 16.70 51.81 -8.26
N VAL A 90 17.67 50.92 -8.05
CA VAL A 90 17.46 49.48 -7.94
C VAL A 90 18.23 48.97 -6.73
N THR A 91 17.59 48.12 -5.94
CA THR A 91 18.23 47.37 -4.85
C THR A 91 17.94 45.90 -5.05
N THR A 92 18.95 45.04 -4.94
CA THR A 92 18.82 43.58 -5.03
C THR A 92 19.80 42.93 -4.06
N ALA A 93 19.47 41.74 -3.56
CA ALA A 93 20.30 41.01 -2.61
C ALA A 93 20.39 39.53 -2.99
N PRO A 94 21.02 39.21 -4.14
CA PRO A 94 21.22 37.82 -4.54
C PRO A 94 22.01 37.06 -3.47
N TYR A 95 21.65 35.81 -3.27
CA TYR A 95 22.25 34.94 -2.27
C TYR A 95 22.41 33.51 -2.79
N ALA A 96 23.39 32.81 -2.22
CA ALA A 96 23.57 31.38 -2.32
C ALA A 96 23.68 30.82 -0.89
N ASN A 97 22.95 29.76 -0.59
CA ASN A 97 22.92 29.12 0.71
C ASN A 97 23.16 27.62 0.54
N ILE A 98 24.04 27.06 1.35
CA ILE A 98 24.26 25.62 1.47
C ILE A 98 24.07 25.28 2.95
N ALA A 99 23.14 24.39 3.28
CA ALA A 99 22.99 23.89 4.64
C ALA A 99 23.15 22.37 4.68
N LEU A 100 23.65 21.88 5.80
CA LEU A 100 23.92 20.48 6.11
C LEU A 100 23.11 20.08 7.34
N PRO A 101 21.80 19.77 7.18
CA PRO A 101 20.91 19.58 8.32
C PRO A 101 21.36 18.46 9.27
N SER A 102 21.94 17.38 8.74
CA SER A 102 22.47 16.26 9.54
C SER A 102 23.75 16.59 10.32
N TYR A 103 24.44 17.69 9.98
CA TYR A 103 25.70 18.09 10.62
C TYR A 103 25.45 19.33 11.49
N ASN A 104 24.63 19.15 12.53
CA ASN A 104 24.20 20.22 13.43
C ASN A 104 23.66 21.45 12.68
N ASN A 105 22.94 21.23 11.59
CA ASN A 105 22.41 22.31 10.75
C ASN A 105 23.48 23.34 10.31
N THR A 106 24.72 22.87 10.10
CA THR A 106 25.81 23.75 9.65
C THR A 106 25.49 24.30 8.27
N GLY A 107 25.52 25.61 8.11
CA GLY A 107 25.20 26.27 6.85
C GLY A 107 26.19 27.37 6.51
N ILE A 108 26.36 27.59 5.21
CA ILE A 108 27.15 28.68 4.63
C ILE A 108 26.21 29.49 3.74
N LYS A 109 26.09 30.78 4.05
CA LYS A 109 25.30 31.73 3.27
C LYS A 109 26.20 32.82 2.70
N LEU A 110 26.22 32.91 1.38
CA LEU A 110 26.81 34.00 0.61
C LEU A 110 25.69 34.95 0.18
N SER A 111 25.85 36.25 0.39
CA SER A 111 24.93 37.30 -0.05
C SER A 111 25.73 38.39 -0.75
N VAL A 112 25.25 38.87 -1.89
CA VAL A 112 25.94 39.90 -2.69
C VAL A 112 25.00 41.10 -2.87
N PRO A 113 24.73 41.88 -1.80
CA PRO A 113 23.83 43.01 -1.87
C PRO A 113 24.33 44.07 -2.85
N TYR A 114 23.44 44.56 -3.70
CA TYR A 114 23.69 45.65 -4.62
C TYR A 114 22.57 46.69 -4.49
N SER A 115 22.93 47.95 -4.32
CA SER A 115 21.98 49.06 -4.36
C SER A 115 22.55 50.20 -5.19
N LYS A 116 21.73 50.78 -6.06
CA LYS A 116 22.04 52.00 -6.78
C LYS A 116 20.84 52.92 -6.71
N VAL A 117 20.94 53.99 -5.95
CA VAL A 117 19.88 55.00 -5.78
C VAL A 117 20.50 56.37 -6.05
N GLY A 118 20.00 57.06 -7.09
CA GLY A 118 20.60 58.30 -7.56
C GLY A 118 22.09 58.13 -7.91
N GLN A 119 22.94 58.96 -7.31
CA GLN A 119 24.40 58.93 -7.44
C GLN A 119 25.11 57.97 -6.47
N ARG A 120 24.38 57.37 -5.52
CA ARG A 120 24.94 56.43 -4.53
C ARG A 120 24.84 55.00 -5.05
N GLN A 121 25.97 54.33 -5.12
CA GLN A 121 26.08 52.91 -5.43
C GLN A 121 26.71 52.19 -4.25
N GLU A 122 26.06 51.14 -3.79
CA GLU A 122 26.53 50.20 -2.78
C GLU A 122 26.65 48.82 -3.42
N THR A 123 27.78 48.17 -3.19
CA THR A 123 27.98 46.78 -3.57
C THR A 123 28.67 46.10 -2.40
N GLY A 124 28.07 45.02 -1.91
CA GLY A 124 28.62 44.27 -0.80
C GLY A 124 28.77 42.80 -1.14
N ALA A 125 29.51 42.12 -0.27
CA ALA A 125 29.59 40.67 -0.22
C ALA A 125 29.60 40.26 1.25
N GLU A 126 28.73 39.36 1.64
CA GLU A 126 28.61 38.83 2.99
C GLU A 126 28.70 37.31 2.91
N VAL A 127 29.63 36.73 3.65
CA VAL A 127 29.73 35.28 3.85
C VAL A 127 29.49 35.03 5.33
N SER A 128 28.47 34.25 5.65
CA SER A 128 28.20 33.79 7.01
C SER A 128 28.20 32.27 7.07
N VAL A 129 28.67 31.75 8.20
CA VAL A 129 28.62 30.35 8.58
C VAL A 129 27.81 30.26 9.87
N SER A 130 26.81 29.40 9.90
CA SER A 130 26.02 29.13 11.10
C SER A 130 26.09 27.66 11.46
N THR A 131 26.07 27.31 12.74
CA THR A 131 25.98 25.93 13.22
C THR A 131 25.17 25.88 14.51
N ASP A 132 24.43 24.81 14.72
CA ASP A 132 23.87 24.50 16.03
C ASP A 132 25.00 23.95 16.92
N ILE A 133 25.12 24.46 18.14
CA ILE A 133 25.99 23.90 19.19
C ILE A 133 25.23 22.81 19.94
N TYR A 134 23.97 23.07 20.24
CA TYR A 134 23.06 22.11 20.85
C TYR A 134 21.67 22.30 20.25
N SER A 135 21.15 21.30 19.54
CA SER A 135 19.78 21.32 19.06
C SER A 135 19.28 19.91 18.81
N LYS A 136 17.97 19.75 18.75
CA LYS A 136 17.32 18.52 18.29
C LYS A 136 17.03 18.55 16.79
N ASN A 137 17.60 19.49 16.03
CA ASN A 137 17.33 19.62 14.59
C ASN A 137 17.87 18.43 13.79
N ALA A 138 19.07 17.94 14.12
CA ALA A 138 19.64 16.76 13.48
C ALA A 138 18.79 15.50 13.77
N GLU A 139 18.32 15.34 15.01
CA GLU A 139 17.39 14.28 15.40
C GLU A 139 16.03 14.42 14.72
N ALA A 140 15.49 15.64 14.60
CA ALA A 140 14.25 15.93 13.86
C ALA A 140 14.38 15.52 12.39
N LYS A 141 15.51 15.83 11.75
CA LYS A 141 15.77 15.44 10.36
C LYS A 141 15.91 13.93 10.22
N LYS A 142 16.63 13.27 11.13
CA LYS A 142 16.73 11.81 11.20
C LYS A 142 15.34 11.17 11.39
N TYR A 143 14.51 11.74 12.26
CA TYR A 143 13.13 11.29 12.47
C TYR A 143 12.29 11.42 11.19
N THR A 144 12.34 12.56 10.49
CA THR A 144 11.61 12.73 9.22
C THR A 144 12.10 11.76 8.13
N LEU A 145 13.40 11.46 8.09
CA LEU A 145 13.96 10.46 7.19
C LEU A 145 13.44 9.06 7.53
N ASN A 146 13.53 8.66 8.80
CA ASN A 146 13.06 7.35 9.27
C ASN A 146 11.56 7.18 9.03
N LEU A 147 10.76 8.24 9.19
CA LEU A 147 9.32 8.22 8.90
C LEU A 147 9.06 7.99 7.40
N ALA A 148 9.81 8.67 6.52
CA ALA A 148 9.69 8.48 5.08
C ALA A 148 10.15 7.07 4.64
N GLN A 149 11.22 6.54 5.24
CA GLN A 149 11.69 5.17 5.01
C GLN A 149 10.66 4.14 5.48
N SER A 150 10.12 4.30 6.69
CA SER A 150 9.05 3.47 7.23
C SER A 150 7.83 3.46 6.31
N ALA A 151 7.43 4.61 5.78
CA ALA A 151 6.31 4.70 4.84
C ALA A 151 6.61 4.00 3.50
N ALA A 152 7.85 4.07 3.02
CA ALA A 152 8.29 3.34 1.83
C ALA A 152 8.29 1.82 2.06
N ASP A 153 8.75 1.36 3.22
CA ASP A 153 8.72 -0.06 3.59
C ASP A 153 7.28 -0.57 3.71
N GLN A 154 6.39 0.18 4.35
CA GLN A 154 4.96 -0.14 4.43
C GLN A 154 4.32 -0.22 3.03
N ALA A 155 4.60 0.73 2.14
CA ALA A 155 4.06 0.72 0.79
C ALA A 155 4.61 -0.44 -0.06
N ARG A 156 5.89 -0.80 0.13
CA ARG A 156 6.50 -1.99 -0.49
C ARG A 156 5.82 -3.28 -0.01
N ARG A 157 5.60 -3.42 1.29
CA ARG A 157 4.86 -4.57 1.85
C ARG A 157 3.42 -4.63 1.32
N ALA A 158 2.73 -3.49 1.26
CA ALA A 158 1.38 -3.42 0.70
C ALA A 158 1.34 -3.86 -0.77
N LYS A 159 2.37 -3.54 -1.57
CA LYS A 159 2.52 -4.07 -2.95
C LYS A 159 2.71 -5.59 -2.96
N GLU A 160 3.59 -6.13 -2.13
CA GLU A 160 3.82 -7.59 -2.04
C GLU A 160 2.58 -8.37 -1.57
N GLU A 161 1.78 -7.75 -0.71
CA GLU A 161 0.47 -8.25 -0.26
C GLU A 161 -0.61 -8.07 -1.32
N GLY A 162 -0.49 -7.05 -2.17
CA GLY A 162 -1.36 -6.81 -3.31
C GLY A 162 -1.46 -8.01 -4.25
N LEU A 163 -0.38 -8.79 -4.41
CA LEU A 163 -0.39 -10.05 -5.15
C LEU A 163 -1.35 -11.08 -4.53
N ALA A 164 -1.27 -11.27 -3.21
CA ALA A 164 -2.12 -12.20 -2.49
C ALA A 164 -3.57 -11.71 -2.45
N LEU A 165 -3.81 -10.40 -2.36
CA LEU A 165 -5.14 -9.81 -2.46
C LEU A 165 -5.76 -9.99 -3.86
N ALA A 166 -4.97 -9.83 -4.92
CA ALA A 166 -5.40 -10.10 -6.29
C ALA A 166 -5.74 -11.58 -6.49
N GLU A 167 -4.93 -12.49 -5.95
CA GLU A 167 -5.21 -13.93 -5.96
C GLU A 167 -6.49 -14.26 -5.18
N LYS A 168 -6.70 -13.65 -4.01
CA LYS A 168 -7.94 -13.79 -3.25
C LYS A 168 -9.16 -13.35 -4.07
N GLN A 169 -9.09 -12.18 -4.70
CA GLN A 169 -10.20 -11.69 -5.54
C GLN A 169 -10.46 -12.64 -6.71
N PHE A 170 -9.42 -13.14 -7.36
CA PHE A 170 -9.55 -14.14 -8.43
C PHE A 170 -10.22 -15.43 -7.94
N LEU A 171 -9.85 -15.93 -6.76
CA LEU A 171 -10.49 -17.10 -6.14
C LEU A 171 -11.96 -16.84 -5.78
N GLN A 172 -12.31 -15.63 -5.35
CA GLN A 172 -13.69 -15.23 -5.09
C GLN A 172 -14.52 -15.13 -6.37
N ASP A 173 -13.94 -14.61 -7.46
CA ASP A 173 -14.55 -14.58 -8.78
C ASP A 173 -14.80 -16.02 -9.28
N ILE A 174 -13.85 -16.95 -9.07
CA ILE A 174 -14.04 -18.39 -9.32
C ILE A 174 -15.17 -18.96 -8.48
N GLN A 175 -15.23 -18.67 -7.17
CA GLN A 175 -16.33 -19.17 -6.32
C GLN A 175 -17.70 -18.73 -6.81
N ARG A 176 -17.82 -17.47 -7.23
CA ARG A 176 -19.06 -16.94 -7.80
C ARG A 176 -19.44 -17.64 -9.10
N LEU A 177 -18.47 -17.89 -9.99
CA LEU A 177 -18.70 -18.65 -11.22
C LEU A 177 -19.16 -20.09 -10.93
N LEU A 178 -18.58 -20.73 -9.92
CA LEU A 178 -18.97 -22.06 -9.46
C LEU A 178 -20.37 -22.08 -8.81
N ASP A 179 -20.76 -21.01 -8.12
CA ASP A 179 -22.12 -20.84 -7.58
C ASP A 179 -23.15 -20.75 -8.70
N ASP A 180 -22.91 -19.90 -9.69
CA ASP A 180 -23.80 -19.75 -10.86
C ASP A 180 -23.90 -21.06 -11.65
N TYR A 181 -22.78 -21.78 -11.81
CA TYR A 181 -22.78 -23.10 -12.45
C TYR A 181 -23.51 -24.17 -11.62
N THR A 182 -23.42 -24.12 -10.29
CA THR A 182 -24.21 -25.02 -9.41
C THR A 182 -25.71 -24.77 -9.60
N ILE A 183 -26.13 -23.51 -9.69
CA ILE A 183 -27.53 -23.14 -9.95
C ILE A 183 -27.99 -23.69 -11.30
N LEU A 184 -27.17 -23.55 -12.35
CA LEU A 184 -27.46 -24.14 -13.66
C LEU A 184 -27.69 -25.66 -13.55
N LEU A 185 -26.77 -26.38 -12.91
CA LEU A 185 -26.88 -27.82 -12.72
C LEU A 185 -28.12 -28.21 -11.89
N ASP A 186 -28.49 -27.43 -10.88
CA ASP A 186 -29.70 -27.65 -10.09
C ASP A 186 -30.98 -27.46 -10.92
N LYS A 187 -31.00 -26.48 -11.84
CA LYS A 187 -32.14 -26.26 -12.74
C LYS A 187 -32.22 -27.31 -13.84
N GLU A 188 -31.10 -27.72 -14.41
CA GLU A 188 -31.02 -28.84 -15.35
C GLU A 188 -31.54 -30.13 -14.68
N LEU A 189 -31.10 -30.42 -13.45
CA LEU A 189 -31.58 -31.56 -12.67
C LEU A 189 -33.10 -31.50 -12.39
N SER A 190 -33.64 -30.29 -12.18
CA SER A 190 -35.07 -30.08 -11.95
C SER A 190 -35.89 -30.32 -13.22
N GLU A 191 -35.39 -29.91 -14.39
CA GLU A 191 -35.97 -30.24 -15.70
C GLU A 191 -36.00 -31.76 -15.91
N VAL A 192 -34.89 -32.44 -15.66
CA VAL A 192 -34.74 -33.89 -15.79
C VAL A 192 -35.75 -34.61 -14.90
N LYS A 193 -35.92 -34.18 -13.64
CA LYS A 193 -36.92 -34.74 -12.71
C LYS A 193 -38.35 -34.50 -13.20
N ALA A 194 -38.66 -33.30 -13.69
CA ALA A 194 -39.97 -32.98 -14.24
C ALA A 194 -40.28 -33.81 -15.50
N GLU A 195 -39.27 -34.09 -16.34
CA GLU A 195 -39.40 -34.94 -17.51
C GLU A 195 -39.67 -36.41 -17.13
N ILE A 196 -38.97 -36.93 -16.11
CA ILE A 196 -39.26 -38.26 -15.54
C ILE A 196 -40.72 -38.32 -15.07
N GLN A 197 -41.17 -37.34 -14.29
CA GLN A 197 -42.53 -37.32 -13.73
C GLN A 197 -43.61 -37.19 -14.82
N TYR A 198 -43.37 -36.37 -15.84
CA TYR A 198 -44.25 -36.26 -17.00
C TYR A 198 -44.36 -37.59 -17.75
N ASN A 199 -43.24 -38.24 -18.04
CA ASN A 199 -43.20 -39.53 -18.74
C ASN A 199 -43.84 -40.65 -17.92
N GLN A 200 -43.65 -40.67 -16.59
CA GLN A 200 -44.33 -41.60 -15.69
C GLN A 200 -45.85 -41.39 -15.69
N THR A 201 -46.32 -40.14 -15.64
CA THR A 201 -47.76 -39.84 -15.67
C THR A 201 -48.38 -40.25 -17.01
N LYS A 202 -47.65 -40.03 -18.11
CA LYS A 202 -48.06 -40.51 -19.44
C LYS A 202 -48.12 -42.04 -19.52
N ALA A 203 -47.12 -42.74 -18.97
CA ALA A 203 -47.07 -44.20 -18.94
C ALA A 203 -48.17 -44.82 -18.06
N GLN A 204 -48.63 -44.11 -17.03
CA GLN A 204 -49.79 -44.49 -16.21
C GLN A 204 -51.14 -44.44 -16.96
N GLY A 205 -51.16 -43.96 -18.22
CA GLY A 205 -52.33 -43.99 -19.09
C GLY A 205 -53.32 -42.84 -18.88
N TYR A 206 -52.90 -41.76 -18.22
CA TYR A 206 -53.74 -40.57 -18.09
C TYR A 206 -53.96 -39.89 -19.44
N ALA A 207 -55.20 -39.51 -19.73
CA ALA A 207 -55.53 -38.75 -20.94
C ALA A 207 -54.85 -37.37 -20.92
N ASP A 208 -54.43 -36.87 -22.09
CA ASP A 208 -53.78 -35.56 -22.23
C ASP A 208 -54.63 -34.39 -21.71
N SER A 209 -55.96 -34.54 -21.75
CA SER A 209 -56.92 -33.55 -21.23
C SER A 209 -57.10 -33.58 -19.70
N SER A 210 -56.56 -34.60 -19.02
CA SER A 210 -56.71 -34.75 -17.57
C SER A 210 -55.96 -33.66 -16.81
N THR A 211 -56.51 -33.24 -15.66
CA THR A 211 -55.87 -32.26 -14.78
C THR A 211 -54.46 -32.71 -14.39
N LYS A 212 -54.26 -34.00 -14.12
CA LYS A 212 -52.95 -34.57 -13.76
C LYS A 212 -51.90 -34.43 -14.88
N MET A 213 -52.27 -34.72 -16.13
CA MET A 213 -51.37 -34.51 -17.28
C MET A 213 -51.09 -33.04 -17.54
N ARG A 214 -52.10 -32.16 -17.40
CA ARG A 214 -51.92 -30.72 -17.58
C ARG A 214 -50.99 -30.12 -16.51
N THR A 215 -51.12 -30.54 -15.25
CA THR A 215 -50.22 -30.12 -14.18
C THR A 215 -48.78 -30.59 -14.45
N ALA A 216 -48.56 -31.87 -14.76
CA ALA A 216 -47.23 -32.39 -15.07
C ALA A 216 -46.58 -31.69 -16.28
N ASN A 217 -47.37 -31.35 -17.30
CA ASN A 217 -46.89 -30.59 -18.45
C ASN A 217 -46.52 -29.13 -18.09
N LEU A 218 -47.32 -28.47 -17.23
CA LEU A 218 -47.00 -27.13 -16.75
C LEU A 218 -45.74 -27.12 -15.88
N GLU A 219 -45.54 -28.13 -15.04
CA GLU A 219 -44.32 -28.33 -14.25
C GLU A 219 -43.09 -28.50 -15.15
N LEU A 220 -43.17 -29.34 -16.19
CA LEU A 220 -42.09 -29.50 -17.17
C LEU A 220 -41.77 -28.20 -17.92
N LEU A 221 -42.81 -27.47 -18.37
CA LEU A 221 -42.62 -26.17 -19.03
C LEU A 221 -42.03 -25.12 -18.09
N GLY A 222 -42.40 -25.13 -16.81
CA GLY A 222 -41.82 -24.27 -15.78
C GLY A 222 -40.34 -24.58 -15.58
N ALA A 223 -39.99 -25.85 -15.38
CA ALA A 223 -38.61 -26.28 -15.19
C ALA A 223 -37.72 -25.93 -16.40
N LYS A 224 -38.23 -26.10 -17.63
CA LYS A 224 -37.54 -25.68 -18.86
C LYS A 224 -37.23 -24.19 -18.90
N ARG A 225 -38.16 -23.34 -18.47
CA ARG A 225 -37.92 -21.89 -18.41
C ARG A 225 -36.88 -21.53 -17.37
N GLU A 226 -36.98 -22.10 -16.17
CA GLU A 226 -36.00 -21.87 -15.11
C GLU A 226 -34.59 -22.32 -15.50
N HIS A 227 -34.49 -23.43 -16.24
CA HIS A 227 -33.22 -23.89 -16.79
C HIS A 227 -32.67 -22.93 -17.85
N GLN A 228 -33.49 -22.47 -18.80
CA GLN A 228 -33.08 -21.47 -19.79
C GLN A 228 -32.62 -20.15 -19.16
N ASP A 229 -33.32 -19.69 -18.13
CA ASP A 229 -32.95 -18.47 -17.39
C ASP A 229 -31.61 -18.67 -16.65
N ALA A 230 -31.39 -19.84 -16.05
CA ALA A 230 -30.12 -20.17 -15.40
C ALA A 230 -28.95 -20.30 -16.39
N ASP A 231 -29.19 -20.88 -17.57
CA ASP A 231 -28.21 -21.01 -18.65
C ASP A 231 -27.79 -19.63 -19.19
N PHE A 232 -28.76 -18.72 -19.37
CA PHE A 232 -28.47 -17.34 -19.76
C PHE A 232 -27.63 -16.61 -18.70
N ASN A 233 -28.01 -16.71 -17.43
CA ASN A 233 -27.28 -16.06 -16.33
C ASN A 233 -25.85 -16.60 -16.20
N PHE A 234 -25.69 -17.93 -16.25
CA PHE A 234 -24.38 -18.57 -16.21
C PHE A 234 -23.52 -18.15 -17.41
N SER A 235 -24.09 -18.12 -18.62
CA SER A 235 -23.39 -17.67 -19.83
C SER A 235 -22.90 -16.23 -19.69
N ALA A 236 -23.72 -15.33 -19.16
CA ALA A 236 -23.33 -13.95 -18.90
C ALA A 236 -22.18 -13.84 -17.88
N SER A 237 -22.27 -14.58 -16.76
CA SER A 237 -21.20 -14.64 -15.74
C SER A 237 -19.90 -15.24 -16.30
N TYR A 238 -20.00 -16.29 -17.12
CA TYR A 238 -18.87 -16.92 -17.79
C TYR A 238 -18.18 -15.96 -18.76
N HIS A 239 -18.93 -15.24 -19.61
CA HIS A 239 -18.38 -14.24 -20.51
C HIS A 239 -17.64 -13.14 -19.74
N ALA A 240 -18.25 -12.60 -18.68
CA ALA A 240 -17.61 -11.59 -17.84
C ALA A 240 -16.30 -12.12 -17.21
N PHE A 241 -16.31 -13.36 -16.71
CA PHE A 241 -15.11 -14.00 -16.16
C PHE A 241 -14.02 -14.21 -17.23
N ALA A 242 -14.38 -14.71 -18.40
CA ALA A 242 -13.47 -14.98 -19.51
C ALA A 242 -12.80 -13.69 -20.00
N GLU A 243 -13.56 -12.62 -20.22
CA GLU A 243 -13.03 -11.30 -20.58
C GLU A 243 -12.07 -10.78 -19.51
N SER A 244 -12.43 -10.95 -18.24
CA SER A 244 -11.61 -10.53 -17.10
C SER A 244 -10.26 -11.27 -17.01
N CYS A 245 -10.18 -12.45 -17.62
CA CYS A 245 -8.99 -13.29 -17.73
C CYS A 245 -8.30 -13.20 -19.11
N GLY A 246 -8.77 -12.34 -20.02
CA GLY A 246 -8.19 -12.18 -21.36
C GLY A 246 -8.46 -13.33 -22.32
N LEU A 247 -9.48 -14.15 -22.05
CA LEU A 247 -9.86 -15.27 -22.89
C LEU A 247 -10.92 -14.86 -23.91
N THR A 248 -10.83 -15.40 -25.12
CA THR A 248 -11.91 -15.35 -26.10
C THR A 248 -12.92 -16.46 -25.80
N PRO A 249 -14.22 -16.15 -25.66
CA PRO A 249 -15.24 -17.11 -25.19
C PRO A 249 -15.68 -18.14 -26.26
N ASP A 250 -14.79 -18.55 -27.15
CA ASP A 250 -15.08 -19.48 -28.25
C ASP A 250 -15.04 -20.96 -27.81
N GLU A 251 -14.49 -21.26 -26.63
CA GLU A 251 -14.47 -22.61 -26.05
C GLU A 251 -15.77 -22.94 -25.31
N ALA A 252 -16.19 -24.21 -25.41
CA ALA A 252 -17.33 -24.74 -24.67
C ALA A 252 -17.13 -24.55 -23.15
N PRO A 253 -18.04 -23.83 -22.44
CA PRO A 253 -17.83 -23.45 -21.03
C PRO A 253 -17.52 -24.63 -20.11
N GLN A 254 -18.15 -25.79 -20.34
CA GLN A 254 -17.97 -26.99 -19.53
C GLN A 254 -16.55 -27.58 -19.62
N MET A 255 -15.93 -27.59 -20.80
CA MET A 255 -14.57 -28.11 -20.97
C MET A 255 -13.54 -27.19 -20.31
N PHE A 256 -13.70 -25.88 -20.51
CA PHE A 256 -12.86 -24.88 -19.84
C PHE A 256 -12.96 -24.99 -18.32
N LEU A 257 -14.18 -25.01 -17.80
CA LEU A 257 -14.45 -25.11 -16.38
C LEU A 257 -13.82 -26.38 -15.75
N THR A 258 -13.97 -27.52 -16.43
CA THR A 258 -13.34 -28.78 -16.03
C THR A 258 -11.81 -28.67 -15.94
N SER A 259 -11.20 -28.05 -16.95
CA SER A 259 -9.76 -27.79 -16.96
C SER A 259 -9.34 -26.84 -15.83
N LEU A 260 -10.14 -25.78 -15.59
CA LEU A 260 -9.90 -24.77 -14.56
C LEU A 260 -9.87 -25.39 -13.17
N TRP A 261 -10.94 -26.07 -12.72
CA TRP A 261 -10.99 -26.58 -11.34
C TRP A 261 -10.10 -27.79 -11.09
N ASN A 262 -9.78 -28.57 -12.14
CA ASN A 262 -8.78 -29.62 -12.04
C ASN A 262 -7.38 -29.05 -11.84
N SER A 263 -7.12 -27.86 -12.40
CA SER A 263 -5.85 -27.14 -12.22
C SER A 263 -5.71 -26.42 -10.89
N ILE A 264 -6.79 -26.24 -10.12
CA ILE A 264 -6.73 -25.63 -8.78
C ILE A 264 -5.99 -26.57 -7.83
N PRO A 265 -4.89 -26.11 -7.20
CA PRO A 265 -4.07 -26.94 -6.33
C PRO A 265 -4.82 -27.29 -5.04
N VAL A 266 -4.62 -28.52 -4.57
CA VAL A 266 -5.08 -28.93 -3.24
C VAL A 266 -4.05 -28.46 -2.22
N GLN A 267 -4.46 -27.57 -1.33
CA GLN A 267 -3.63 -27.08 -0.23
C GLN A 267 -4.14 -27.59 1.11
N LYS A 268 -3.26 -27.64 2.10
CA LYS A 268 -3.65 -27.84 3.51
C LYS A 268 -4.03 -26.50 4.13
N ALA A 269 -5.01 -26.51 5.03
CA ALA A 269 -5.37 -25.32 5.79
C ALA A 269 -4.19 -24.87 6.67
N ALA A 270 -3.83 -23.59 6.56
CA ALA A 270 -2.74 -22.98 7.28
C ALA A 270 -2.97 -23.02 8.79
N ASP A 271 -1.88 -23.06 9.54
CA ASP A 271 -1.93 -22.93 10.99
C ASP A 271 -1.48 -21.55 11.41
N ILE A 272 -2.35 -20.80 12.09
CA ILE A 272 -2.02 -19.49 12.61
C ILE A 272 -0.85 -19.52 13.60
N GLU A 273 -0.62 -20.66 14.27
CA GLU A 273 0.47 -20.83 15.23
C GLU A 273 1.86 -20.93 14.56
N GLN A 274 1.91 -21.16 13.24
CA GLN A 274 3.18 -21.09 12.49
C GLN A 274 3.71 -19.65 12.38
N TYR A 275 2.84 -18.66 12.60
CA TYR A 275 3.20 -17.25 12.54
C TYR A 275 3.49 -16.73 13.96
N PRO A 276 4.64 -16.08 14.18
CA PRO A 276 4.96 -15.53 15.48
C PRO A 276 4.03 -14.36 15.80
N GLN A 277 3.56 -14.28 17.05
CA GLN A 277 2.73 -13.15 17.51
C GLN A 277 3.37 -11.80 17.23
N THR A 278 4.70 -11.70 17.32
CA THR A 278 5.46 -10.47 17.03
C THR A 278 5.36 -10.00 15.57
N ALA A 279 4.89 -10.83 14.65
CA ALA A 279 4.66 -10.45 13.26
C ALA A 279 3.19 -10.04 13.01
N TYR A 280 2.31 -10.10 14.00
CA TYR A 280 0.90 -9.73 13.84
C TYR A 280 0.79 -8.24 13.50
N LYS A 281 0.21 -7.90 12.34
CA LYS A 281 0.27 -6.54 11.78
C LYS A 281 -0.20 -5.46 12.73
N LYS A 282 -1.36 -5.64 13.36
CA LYS A 282 -1.91 -4.65 14.30
C LYS A 282 -0.99 -4.40 15.50
N LEU A 283 -0.28 -5.43 15.95
CA LEU A 283 0.70 -5.29 17.03
C LEU A 283 1.93 -4.54 16.54
N VAL A 284 2.48 -4.92 15.38
CA VAL A 284 3.64 -4.24 14.78
C VAL A 284 3.33 -2.76 14.51
N GLU A 285 2.16 -2.45 13.95
CA GLU A 285 1.71 -1.08 13.71
C GLU A 285 1.60 -0.28 15.01
N ALA A 286 1.03 -0.86 16.07
CA ALA A 286 0.91 -0.21 17.37
C ALA A 286 2.29 0.05 18.01
N GLU A 287 3.19 -0.93 17.97
CA GLU A 287 4.56 -0.79 18.51
C GLU A 287 5.40 0.21 17.71
N GLN A 288 5.29 0.18 16.38
CA GLN A 288 5.97 1.12 15.49
C GLN A 288 5.47 2.54 15.70
N GLN A 289 4.15 2.74 15.78
CA GLN A 289 3.54 4.05 16.05
C GLN A 289 3.97 4.58 17.41
N HIS A 290 3.97 3.75 18.45
CA HIS A 290 4.44 4.13 19.78
C HIS A 290 5.91 4.59 19.74
N THR A 291 6.78 3.80 19.10
CA THR A 291 8.21 4.14 18.96
C THR A 291 8.42 5.46 18.21
N GLN A 292 7.68 5.68 17.12
CA GLN A 292 7.74 6.93 16.35
C GLN A 292 7.26 8.12 17.18
N ASN A 293 6.15 7.98 17.90
CA ASN A 293 5.61 9.06 18.71
C ASN A 293 6.50 9.39 19.91
N VAL A 294 7.13 8.40 20.55
CA VAL A 294 8.14 8.64 21.59
C VAL A 294 9.30 9.48 21.04
N ALA A 295 9.83 9.13 19.87
CA ALA A 295 10.91 9.90 19.24
C ALA A 295 10.47 11.32 18.90
N LYS A 296 9.26 11.48 18.34
CA LYS A 296 8.66 12.79 18.03
C LYS A 296 8.52 13.66 19.29
N ARG A 297 8.00 13.09 20.39
CA ARG A 297 7.83 13.78 21.67
C ARG A 297 9.17 14.22 22.26
N ASP A 298 10.21 13.38 22.19
CA ASP A 298 11.56 13.75 22.68
C ASP A 298 12.13 14.97 21.93
N ILE A 299 11.89 15.05 20.62
CA ILE A 299 12.30 16.17 19.78
C ILE A 299 11.48 17.44 20.12
N GLU A 300 10.14 17.34 20.15
CA GLU A 300 9.24 18.49 20.35
C GLU A 300 9.33 19.07 21.77
N LEU A 301 9.52 18.21 22.78
CA LEU A 301 9.63 18.61 24.18
C LEU A 301 11.08 18.92 24.61
N SER A 302 11.98 19.18 23.67
CA SER A 302 13.37 19.58 23.94
C SER A 302 13.48 20.91 24.68
N PRO A 303 14.23 21.00 25.80
CA PRO A 303 14.20 22.15 26.71
C PRO A 303 14.86 23.41 26.16
N PHE A 304 15.88 23.31 25.31
CA PHE A 304 16.58 24.48 24.77
C PHE A 304 17.34 24.14 23.48
N SER A 305 17.73 25.15 22.72
CA SER A 305 18.71 25.06 21.64
C SER A 305 19.69 26.24 21.68
N ILE A 306 20.91 26.01 21.21
CA ILE A 306 22.00 26.99 21.11
C ILE A 306 22.59 26.88 19.71
N GLY A 307 22.71 28.01 19.02
CA GLY A 307 23.40 28.13 17.74
C GLY A 307 24.47 29.20 17.78
N ALA A 308 25.45 29.08 16.91
CA ALA A 308 26.49 30.08 16.68
C ALA A 308 26.51 30.49 15.22
N ASP A 309 26.82 31.75 14.97
CA ASP A 309 27.05 32.29 13.64
C ASP A 309 28.36 33.08 13.63
N ALA A 310 29.07 33.04 12.52
CA ALA A 310 30.23 33.86 12.26
C ALA A 310 30.23 34.29 10.81
N GLY A 311 30.77 35.46 10.49
CA GLY A 311 30.76 35.93 9.12
C GLY A 311 31.74 37.05 8.82
N TYR A 312 31.85 37.35 7.54
CA TYR A 312 32.63 38.44 7.00
C TYR A 312 31.76 39.25 6.04
N LYS A 313 31.79 40.57 6.20
CA LYS A 313 31.02 41.49 5.38
C LYS A 313 31.95 42.53 4.76
N LEU A 314 31.86 42.66 3.44
CA LEU A 314 32.45 43.71 2.64
C LEU A 314 31.33 44.63 2.17
N CYS A 315 31.50 45.93 2.35
CA CYS A 315 30.64 46.95 1.76
C CYS A 315 31.50 47.96 1.02
N ASN A 316 31.21 48.16 -0.26
CA ASN A 316 31.81 49.20 -1.08
C ASN A 316 30.75 50.24 -1.39
N THR A 317 30.96 51.46 -0.93
CA THR A 317 30.07 52.60 -1.18
C THR A 317 30.77 53.61 -2.09
N LYS A 318 30.11 53.98 -3.18
CA LYS A 318 30.56 55.01 -4.13
C LYS A 318 29.48 56.08 -4.26
N ILE A 319 29.89 57.35 -4.21
CA ILE A 319 28.99 58.50 -4.39
C ILE A 319 29.52 59.34 -5.55
N GLY A 320 28.77 59.42 -6.65
CA GLY A 320 29.16 60.16 -7.85
C GLY A 320 30.49 59.71 -8.45
N ASN A 321 31.39 60.65 -8.74
CA ASN A 321 32.73 60.39 -9.28
C ASN A 321 33.81 60.17 -8.21
N ALA A 322 33.45 60.11 -6.92
CA ALA A 322 34.41 59.89 -5.84
C ALA A 322 34.99 58.45 -5.88
N SER A 323 36.17 58.30 -5.27
CA SER A 323 36.77 56.98 -5.04
C SER A 323 35.86 56.14 -4.14
N ALA A 324 35.77 54.85 -4.44
CA ALA A 324 35.03 53.87 -3.65
C ALA A 324 35.58 53.78 -2.22
N LYS A 325 34.71 53.89 -1.21
CA LYS A 325 35.06 53.61 0.19
C LYS A 325 34.77 52.14 0.48
N ASN A 326 35.81 51.37 0.79
CA ASN A 326 35.69 49.97 1.18
C ASN A 326 35.65 49.86 2.70
N GLU A 327 34.61 49.21 3.21
CA GLU A 327 34.44 48.87 4.62
C GLU A 327 34.39 47.36 4.77
N HIS A 328 35.12 46.85 5.75
CA HIS A 328 35.24 45.42 6.03
C HIS A 328 34.85 45.18 7.49
N SER A 329 33.99 44.21 7.77
CA SER A 329 33.63 43.82 9.13
C SER A 329 33.62 42.31 9.33
N VAL A 330 33.97 41.88 10.54
CA VAL A 330 33.84 40.49 11.01
C VAL A 330 32.65 40.42 11.96
N LEU A 331 31.85 39.37 11.80
CA LEU A 331 30.62 39.09 12.54
C LEU A 331 30.82 37.82 13.38
N GLY A 332 30.29 37.83 14.59
CA GLY A 332 30.21 36.63 15.43
C GLY A 332 29.00 36.72 16.37
N GLY A 333 28.25 35.64 16.52
CA GLY A 333 27.00 35.61 17.26
C GLY A 333 26.72 34.27 17.92
N LEU A 334 25.96 34.32 19.00
CA LEU A 334 25.36 33.19 19.69
C LEU A 334 23.86 33.45 19.81
N SER A 335 23.08 32.45 19.43
CA SER A 335 21.63 32.42 19.59
C SER A 335 21.25 31.31 20.58
N MET A 336 20.29 31.59 21.44
CA MET A 336 19.72 30.63 22.39
C MET A 336 18.21 30.69 22.28
N GLN A 337 17.57 29.53 22.21
CA GLN A 337 16.12 29.40 22.28
C GLN A 337 15.75 28.48 23.45
N PHE A 338 14.79 28.91 24.25
CA PHE A 338 14.29 28.19 25.42
C PHE A 338 12.75 28.32 25.46
N PRO A 339 12.05 27.63 26.36
CA PRO A 339 10.60 27.63 26.37
C PRO A 339 10.10 29.05 26.64
N GLY A 340 9.49 29.65 25.62
CA GLY A 340 9.00 31.01 25.70
C GLY A 340 9.97 32.10 25.40
N GLY A 341 11.24 31.84 25.12
CA GLY A 341 12.15 32.94 24.86
C GLY A 341 13.25 32.62 23.87
N LYS A 342 13.78 33.70 23.30
CA LYS A 342 14.94 33.70 22.42
C LYS A 342 15.88 34.81 22.88
N ALA A 343 17.16 34.49 22.99
CA ALA A 343 18.22 35.44 23.25
C ALA A 343 19.24 35.36 22.11
N TYR A 344 19.78 36.50 21.71
CA TYR A 344 20.87 36.60 20.75
C TYR A 344 21.89 37.60 21.29
N THR A 345 23.16 37.23 21.20
CA THR A 345 24.28 38.12 21.48
C THR A 345 25.27 38.00 20.33
N GLY A 346 25.68 39.11 19.76
CA GLY A 346 26.64 39.13 18.68
C GLY A 346 27.46 40.40 18.63
N VAL A 347 28.56 40.35 17.89
CA VAL A 347 29.51 41.44 17.71
C VAL A 347 29.77 41.62 16.21
N GLU A 348 29.87 42.88 15.80
CA GLU A 348 30.31 43.28 14.47
C GLU A 348 31.51 44.22 14.64
N VAL A 349 32.67 43.78 14.20
CA VAL A 349 33.95 44.50 14.36
C VAL A 349 34.40 45.03 13.00
N PRO A 350 34.37 46.35 12.75
CA PRO A 350 34.97 46.93 11.55
C PRO A 350 36.50 46.78 11.58
N LEU A 351 37.10 46.21 10.53
CA LEU A 351 38.56 45.99 10.47
C LEU A 351 39.36 47.28 10.30
N SER A 352 38.78 48.30 9.65
CA SER A 352 39.41 49.60 9.44
C SER A 352 39.42 50.49 10.68
N ASP A 353 38.48 50.25 11.61
CA ASP A 353 38.42 50.95 12.89
C ASP A 353 37.83 50.05 13.98
N PRO A 354 38.67 49.20 14.60
CA PRO A 354 38.22 48.25 15.62
C PRO A 354 37.57 48.91 16.84
N LYS A 355 37.80 50.21 17.06
CA LYS A 355 37.19 50.97 18.16
C LYS A 355 35.69 51.21 17.95
N ASN A 356 35.21 51.12 16.71
CA ASN A 356 33.79 51.25 16.34
C ASN A 356 33.07 49.89 16.29
N THR A 357 33.36 49.00 17.25
CA THR A 357 32.69 47.69 17.37
C THR A 357 31.21 47.87 17.76
N ALA A 358 30.31 47.22 17.03
CA ALA A 358 28.89 47.18 17.35
C ALA A 358 28.53 45.88 18.07
N ILE A 359 27.78 45.98 19.17
CA ILE A 359 27.25 44.83 19.91
C ILE A 359 25.76 44.70 19.59
N LYS A 360 25.34 43.53 19.12
CA LYS A 360 23.94 43.19 18.81
C LYS A 360 23.39 42.32 19.91
N LEU A 361 22.41 42.83 20.65
CA LEU A 361 21.67 42.08 21.67
C LEU A 361 20.20 42.05 21.27
N SER A 362 19.59 40.86 21.25
CA SER A 362 18.13 40.77 21.16
C SER A 362 17.60 39.74 22.15
N PHE A 363 16.47 40.06 22.76
CA PHE A 363 15.80 39.19 23.71
C PHE A 363 14.30 39.28 23.47
N SER A 364 13.64 38.14 23.38
CA SER A 364 12.17 38.05 23.35
C SER A 364 11.70 37.00 24.34
N TRP A 365 10.60 37.28 25.02
CA TRP A 365 10.01 36.38 26.02
C TRP A 365 8.48 36.41 25.97
N ASN A 366 7.87 35.24 26.03
CA ASN A 366 6.46 34.97 26.13
C ASN A 366 6.24 34.08 27.37
N PRO A 367 5.72 34.61 28.48
CA PRO A 367 5.59 33.89 29.74
C PRO A 367 4.55 32.75 29.70
N PHE A 368 3.51 32.86 28.87
CA PHE A 368 2.43 31.85 28.80
C PHE A 368 2.88 30.50 28.25
N SER A 369 3.92 30.52 27.41
CA SER A 369 4.52 29.31 26.84
C SER A 369 5.02 28.29 27.88
N ILE A 370 5.40 28.73 29.08
CA ILE A 370 5.84 27.84 30.17
C ILE A 370 4.64 27.01 30.65
N GLN A 371 3.46 27.64 30.75
CA GLN A 371 2.23 26.94 31.13
C GLN A 371 1.76 26.01 30.00
N TYR A 372 1.81 26.45 28.75
CA TYR A 372 1.49 25.58 27.60
C TYR A 372 2.39 24.34 27.60
N ARG A 373 3.69 24.51 27.81
CA ARG A 373 4.62 23.39 27.88
C ARG A 373 4.35 22.41 29.02
N LYS A 374 3.85 22.89 30.16
CA LYS A 374 3.41 21.99 31.26
C LYS A 374 2.20 21.15 30.82
N LEU A 375 1.27 21.74 30.07
CA LEU A 375 0.13 21.02 29.52
C LEU A 375 0.56 20.04 28.44
N ASP A 376 1.47 20.43 27.53
CA ASP A 376 2.02 19.54 26.49
C ASP A 376 2.69 18.30 27.09
N LYS A 377 3.44 18.46 28.20
CA LYS A 377 4.01 17.32 28.93
C LYS A 377 2.95 16.39 29.52
N LYS A 378 1.90 16.93 30.13
CA LYS A 378 0.80 16.12 30.67
C LYS A 378 0.05 15.40 29.55
N ASN A 379 -0.18 16.06 28.43
CA ASN A 379 -0.82 15.44 27.26
C ASN A 379 0.07 14.32 26.70
N ALA A 380 1.38 14.54 26.59
CA ALA A 380 2.34 13.52 26.18
C ALA A 380 2.35 12.28 27.08
N GLU A 381 2.24 12.45 28.40
CA GLU A 381 2.12 11.34 29.36
C GLU A 381 0.81 10.54 29.17
N LEU A 382 -0.31 11.24 28.92
CA LEU A 382 -1.60 10.60 28.63
C LEU A 382 -1.58 9.88 27.28
N GLU A 383 -0.98 10.48 26.25
CA GLU A 383 -0.81 9.86 24.93
C GLU A 383 0.04 8.59 25.02
N ASP A 384 1.13 8.60 25.79
CA ASP A 384 1.96 7.41 26.04
C ASP A 384 1.14 6.28 26.69
N ALA A 385 0.33 6.61 27.70
CA ALA A 385 -0.55 5.64 28.35
C ALA A 385 -1.60 5.07 27.38
N ILE A 386 -2.21 5.90 26.53
CA ILE A 386 -3.16 5.46 25.50
C ILE A 386 -2.48 4.53 24.49
N GLU A 387 -1.27 4.85 24.05
CA GLU A 387 -0.52 4.02 23.10
C GLU A 387 -0.17 2.65 23.70
N ARG A 388 0.23 2.58 24.97
CA ARG A 388 0.45 1.30 25.67
C ARG A 388 -0.81 0.46 25.76
N LEU A 389 -1.97 1.08 26.01
CA LEU A 389 -3.25 0.38 25.99
C LEU A 389 -3.56 -0.18 24.60
N LYS A 390 -3.30 0.59 23.52
CA LYS A 390 -3.48 0.08 22.15
C LYS A 390 -2.61 -1.14 21.84
N ILE A 391 -1.37 -1.18 22.36
CA ILE A 391 -0.49 -2.35 22.23
C ILE A 391 -1.11 -3.56 22.94
N GLU A 392 -1.65 -3.38 24.15
CA GLU A 392 -2.28 -4.46 24.90
C GLU A 392 -3.58 -4.94 24.22
N ASP A 393 -4.43 -4.02 23.74
CA ASP A 393 -5.61 -4.33 22.94
C ASP A 393 -5.25 -5.13 21.69
N ALA A 394 -4.13 -4.80 21.02
CA ALA A 394 -3.65 -5.54 19.86
C ALA A 394 -3.23 -6.99 20.21
N LYS A 395 -2.64 -7.22 21.40
CA LYS A 395 -2.34 -8.57 21.90
C LYS A 395 -3.62 -9.35 22.22
N GLU A 396 -4.61 -8.73 22.85
CA GLU A 396 -5.91 -9.38 23.09
C GLU A 396 -6.62 -9.73 21.79
N GLN A 397 -6.58 -8.82 20.80
CA GLN A 397 -7.13 -9.08 19.46
C GLN A 397 -6.44 -10.27 18.79
N TYR A 398 -5.12 -10.41 18.92
CA TYR A 398 -4.40 -11.58 18.43
C TYR A 398 -4.93 -12.88 19.06
N GLN A 399 -5.14 -12.90 20.39
CA GLN A 399 -5.68 -14.10 21.07
C GLN A 399 -7.08 -14.47 20.57
N LYS A 400 -7.96 -13.47 20.37
CA LYS A 400 -9.28 -13.68 19.77
C LYS A 400 -9.17 -14.22 18.34
N GLN A 401 -8.27 -13.65 17.55
CA GLN A 401 -8.03 -14.07 16.17
C GLN A 401 -7.49 -15.50 16.11
N LEU A 402 -6.60 -15.89 17.02
CA LEU A 402 -6.07 -17.24 17.14
C LEU A 402 -7.18 -18.26 17.41
N HIS A 403 -8.09 -17.97 18.34
CA HIS A 403 -9.23 -18.84 18.61
C HIS A 403 -10.15 -18.98 17.38
N THR A 404 -10.54 -17.85 16.77
CA THR A 404 -11.40 -17.86 15.56
C THR A 404 -10.76 -18.63 14.41
N ASN A 405 -9.46 -18.44 14.19
CA ASN A 405 -8.73 -19.08 13.09
C ASN A 405 -8.59 -20.60 13.30
N LYS A 406 -8.42 -21.07 14.55
CA LYS A 406 -8.45 -22.51 14.87
C LYS A 406 -9.80 -23.15 14.52
N THR A 407 -10.91 -22.55 14.93
CA THR A 407 -12.25 -23.05 14.60
C THR A 407 -12.49 -23.06 13.08
N ALA A 408 -12.08 -22.00 12.38
CA ALA A 408 -12.19 -21.93 10.93
C ALA A 408 -11.32 -22.98 10.22
N LYS A 409 -10.10 -23.23 10.71
CA LYS A 409 -9.20 -24.28 10.20
C LYS A 409 -9.85 -25.66 10.29
N GLU A 410 -10.44 -26.00 11.44
CA GLU A 410 -11.16 -27.28 11.64
C GLU A 410 -12.32 -27.42 10.65
N GLN A 411 -13.10 -26.35 10.46
CA GLN A 411 -14.17 -26.32 9.47
C GLN A 411 -13.65 -26.54 8.03
N MET A 412 -12.53 -25.90 7.65
CA MET A 412 -11.92 -26.08 6.34
C MET A 412 -11.45 -27.52 6.10
N ILE A 413 -10.83 -28.15 7.11
CA ILE A 413 -10.38 -29.55 7.05
C ILE A 413 -11.59 -30.49 6.88
N TRP A 414 -12.64 -30.28 7.68
CA TRP A 414 -13.87 -31.07 7.59
C TRP A 414 -14.52 -30.95 6.20
N GLN A 415 -14.68 -29.73 5.69
CA GLN A 415 -15.29 -29.49 4.38
C GLN A 415 -14.47 -30.10 3.23
N GLN A 416 -13.15 -29.99 3.27
CA GLN A 416 -12.27 -30.59 2.27
C GLN A 416 -12.36 -32.12 2.28
N THR A 417 -12.41 -32.75 3.46
CA THR A 417 -12.54 -34.21 3.60
C THR A 417 -13.92 -34.68 3.12
N ALA A 418 -14.99 -34.05 3.60
CA ALA A 418 -16.35 -34.42 3.26
C ALA A 418 -16.64 -34.31 1.75
N THR A 419 -16.17 -33.24 1.10
CA THR A 419 -16.36 -33.06 -0.35
C THR A 419 -15.51 -34.00 -1.19
N ALA A 420 -14.33 -34.42 -0.71
CA ALA A 420 -13.52 -35.43 -1.38
C ALA A 420 -14.18 -36.82 -1.33
N ASP A 421 -14.69 -37.21 -0.16
CA ASP A 421 -15.41 -38.47 0.03
C ASP A 421 -16.70 -38.49 -0.81
N GLU A 422 -17.46 -37.40 -0.79
CA GLU A 422 -18.67 -37.20 -1.59
C GLU A 422 -18.40 -37.35 -3.10
N LEU A 423 -17.33 -36.71 -3.61
CA LEU A 423 -16.93 -36.80 -5.00
C LEU A 423 -16.64 -38.25 -5.44
N SER A 424 -15.94 -39.01 -4.60
CA SER A 424 -15.65 -40.43 -4.87
C SER A 424 -16.94 -41.23 -5.02
N ILE A 425 -17.92 -41.02 -4.14
CA ILE A 425 -19.19 -41.74 -4.15
C ILE A 425 -20.00 -41.40 -5.41
N TYR A 426 -20.17 -40.11 -5.73
CA TYR A 426 -20.94 -39.70 -6.90
C TYR A 426 -20.28 -40.12 -8.21
N LYS A 427 -18.95 -40.18 -8.26
CA LYS A 427 -18.23 -40.71 -9.43
C LYS A 427 -18.59 -42.16 -9.70
N GLN A 428 -18.47 -43.00 -8.68
CA GLN A 428 -18.83 -44.41 -8.78
C GLN A 428 -20.29 -44.58 -9.20
N ASN A 429 -21.19 -43.79 -8.60
CA ASN A 429 -22.61 -43.84 -8.94
C ASN A 429 -22.89 -43.44 -10.41
N ALA A 430 -22.21 -42.42 -10.93
CA ALA A 430 -22.35 -42.02 -12.34
C ALA A 430 -21.81 -43.10 -13.30
N ASP A 431 -20.68 -43.71 -12.97
CA ASP A 431 -20.08 -44.80 -13.76
C ASP A 431 -21.01 -46.03 -13.81
N ASP A 432 -21.58 -46.42 -12.67
CA ASP A 432 -22.52 -47.54 -12.54
C ASP A 432 -23.81 -47.28 -13.34
N HIS A 433 -24.40 -46.09 -13.21
CA HIS A 433 -25.58 -45.68 -13.98
C HIS A 433 -25.30 -45.65 -15.49
N ALA A 434 -24.14 -45.16 -15.92
CA ALA A 434 -23.75 -45.17 -17.33
C ALA A 434 -23.59 -46.60 -17.87
N GLN A 435 -23.14 -47.55 -17.04
CA GLN A 435 -23.10 -48.97 -17.40
C GLN A 435 -24.51 -49.59 -17.48
N TRP A 436 -25.39 -49.31 -16.52
CA TRP A 436 -26.77 -49.77 -16.52
C TRP A 436 -27.55 -49.24 -17.72
N TYR A 437 -27.33 -47.98 -18.11
CA TYR A 437 -27.93 -47.41 -19.31
C TYR A 437 -27.47 -48.13 -20.58
N ARG A 438 -26.15 -48.38 -20.71
CA ARG A 438 -25.60 -49.15 -21.83
C ARG A 438 -26.16 -50.57 -21.91
N ASN A 439 -26.46 -51.16 -20.77
CA ASN A 439 -27.08 -52.49 -20.67
C ASN A 439 -28.61 -52.47 -20.83
N GLY A 440 -29.23 -51.30 -21.02
CA GLY A 440 -30.68 -51.14 -21.18
C GLY A 440 -31.49 -51.34 -19.88
N VAL A 441 -30.85 -51.29 -18.72
CA VAL A 441 -31.48 -51.50 -17.40
C VAL A 441 -32.20 -50.24 -16.92
N ILE A 442 -31.65 -49.07 -17.20
CA ILE A 442 -32.22 -47.77 -16.84
C ILE A 442 -32.44 -46.89 -18.08
N SER A 443 -33.27 -45.87 -17.92
CA SER A 443 -33.51 -44.86 -18.96
C SER A 443 -32.35 -43.87 -19.11
N LYS A 444 -32.30 -43.18 -20.25
CA LYS A 444 -31.33 -42.11 -20.50
C LYS A 444 -31.42 -41.00 -19.44
N VAL A 445 -32.64 -40.70 -18.99
CA VAL A 445 -32.91 -39.60 -18.05
C VAL A 445 -32.40 -39.93 -16.65
N GLU A 446 -32.51 -41.20 -16.21
CA GLU A 446 -31.92 -41.69 -14.95
C GLU A 446 -30.38 -41.72 -14.98
N SER A 447 -29.79 -42.02 -16.14
CA SER A 447 -28.33 -41.91 -16.32
C SER A 447 -27.87 -40.46 -16.24
N LEU A 448 -28.61 -39.55 -16.88
CA LEU A 448 -28.27 -38.13 -16.91
C LEU A 448 -28.41 -37.47 -15.53
N GLN A 449 -29.40 -37.91 -14.73
CA GLN A 449 -29.52 -37.49 -13.34
C GLN A 449 -28.25 -37.79 -12.51
N ALA A 450 -27.69 -39.00 -12.64
CA ALA A 450 -26.48 -39.40 -11.92
C ALA A 450 -25.24 -38.61 -12.40
N GLU A 451 -25.14 -38.35 -13.70
CA GLU A 451 -24.07 -37.52 -14.28
C GLU A 451 -24.12 -36.08 -13.73
N LEU A 452 -25.30 -35.47 -13.63
CA LEU A 452 -25.47 -34.11 -13.09
C LEU A 452 -25.09 -34.03 -11.61
N GLU A 453 -25.47 -35.01 -10.78
CA GLU A 453 -25.08 -35.03 -9.38
C GLU A 453 -23.55 -35.22 -9.21
N TYR A 454 -22.91 -35.99 -10.10
CA TYR A 454 -21.44 -36.07 -10.15
C TYR A 454 -20.79 -34.73 -10.49
N LYS A 455 -21.28 -34.02 -11.52
CA LYS A 455 -20.78 -32.68 -11.86
C LYS A 455 -20.95 -31.70 -10.69
N LYS A 456 -22.07 -31.75 -9.98
CA LYS A 456 -22.28 -30.94 -8.76
C LYS A 456 -21.26 -31.26 -7.67
N ALA A 457 -20.91 -32.55 -7.50
CA ALA A 457 -19.86 -32.94 -6.56
C ALA A 457 -18.47 -32.42 -6.97
N GLU A 458 -18.13 -32.43 -8.27
CA GLU A 458 -16.89 -31.82 -8.79
C GLU A 458 -16.81 -30.33 -8.45
N VAL A 459 -17.91 -29.61 -8.64
CA VAL A 459 -18.01 -28.18 -8.32
C VAL A 459 -17.89 -27.92 -6.81
N ARG A 460 -18.54 -28.73 -5.97
CA ARG A 460 -18.41 -28.65 -4.49
C ARG A 460 -16.97 -28.87 -4.04
N TYR A 461 -16.29 -29.86 -4.61
CA TYR A 461 -14.88 -30.13 -4.32
C TYR A 461 -13.98 -28.98 -4.77
N ALA A 462 -14.22 -28.41 -5.96
CA ALA A 462 -13.51 -27.23 -6.44
C ALA A 462 -13.68 -26.02 -5.51
N LYS A 463 -14.91 -25.77 -5.04
CA LYS A 463 -15.22 -24.71 -4.06
C LYS A 463 -14.50 -24.92 -2.72
N ALA A 464 -14.39 -26.17 -2.27
CA ALA A 464 -13.64 -26.48 -1.06
C ALA A 464 -12.14 -26.17 -1.21
N LYS A 465 -11.54 -26.49 -2.36
CA LYS A 465 -10.14 -26.13 -2.66
C LYS A 465 -9.93 -24.61 -2.62
N THR A 466 -10.79 -23.84 -3.29
CA THR A 466 -10.67 -22.37 -3.32
C THR A 466 -10.89 -21.75 -1.95
N ALA A 467 -11.82 -22.28 -1.15
CA ALA A 467 -12.06 -21.82 0.21
C ALA A 467 -10.83 -21.99 1.11
N VAL A 468 -10.12 -23.12 1.02
CA VAL A 468 -8.87 -23.35 1.74
C VAL A 468 -7.79 -22.35 1.30
N MET A 469 -7.65 -22.09 0.00
CA MET A 469 -6.68 -21.11 -0.50
C MET A 469 -7.00 -19.68 -0.01
N ILE A 470 -8.27 -19.26 -0.05
CA ILE A 470 -8.70 -17.97 0.49
C ILE A 470 -8.40 -17.89 1.99
N PHE A 471 -8.72 -18.94 2.76
CA PHE A 471 -8.42 -19.01 4.19
C PHE A 471 -6.91 -18.90 4.47
N ASN A 472 -6.07 -19.55 3.67
CA ASN A 472 -4.61 -19.48 3.79
C ASN A 472 -4.09 -18.08 3.51
N ILE A 473 -4.59 -17.43 2.46
CA ILE A 473 -4.26 -16.05 2.12
C ILE A 473 -4.69 -15.10 3.25
N ASP A 474 -5.92 -15.22 3.73
CA ASP A 474 -6.45 -14.38 4.81
C ASP A 474 -5.65 -14.55 6.09
N THR A 475 -5.26 -15.79 6.42
CA THR A 475 -4.41 -16.07 7.59
C THR A 475 -3.03 -15.44 7.43
N ALA A 476 -2.40 -15.59 6.27
CA ALA A 476 -1.08 -15.00 6.00
C ALA A 476 -1.12 -13.45 6.03
N LEU A 477 -2.19 -12.85 5.50
CA LEU A 477 -2.38 -11.40 5.46
C LEU A 477 -2.58 -10.75 6.84
N LEU A 478 -2.79 -11.52 7.91
CA LEU A 478 -2.80 -11.00 9.28
C LEU A 478 -1.41 -10.66 9.81
N PHE A 479 -0.35 -11.16 9.14
CA PHE A 479 1.03 -11.05 9.61
C PHE A 479 1.90 -10.31 8.59
N GLU A 480 2.88 -9.55 9.07
CA GLU A 480 3.90 -8.98 8.22
C GLU A 480 4.83 -10.08 7.70
N LYS A 481 5.13 -10.04 6.39
CA LYS A 481 6.19 -10.86 5.80
C LYS A 481 7.55 -10.38 6.35
N ARG A 482 8.34 -11.32 6.87
CA ARG A 482 9.72 -11.06 7.33
C ARG A 482 10.73 -11.23 6.21
#